data_AF-A0A5J4UKV0-F1
#
_entry.id   AF-A0A5J4UKV0-F1
#
_cell.length_a   1.000
_cell.length_b   1.000
_cell.length_c   1.000
_cell.angle_alpha   90.00
_cell.angle_beta   90.00
_cell.angle_gamma   90.00
#
_symmetry.space_group_name_H-M   'P 1'
#
loop_
_entity.id
_entity.type
_entity.pdbx_description
1 polymer ?
#
loop_
_entity_poly.entity_id
_entity_poly.type
_entity_poly.pdbx_seq_one_letter_code
_entity_poly.pdbx_strand_id
1 'polypeptide(L)'
;MEVVESGRELRLQVGDNPATVKVISGIAECFGAELVPGKQYSIQGKQSYGIFCKSDSKLELNGTFKYRGQGDAPENKEHTKLHWFDII
;
A
#
# COMPACT_ATOMS: atom_id res chain seq x y z
N MET A 1 5.79 -0.27 -6.87
CA MET A 1 4.88 0.87 -7.13
C MET A 1 3.68 0.22 -7.76
N GLU A 2 2.56 0.27 -7.05
CA GLU A 2 1.35 -0.47 -7.39
C GLU A 2 0.38 0.44 -8.13
N VAL A 3 -0.29 -0.09 -9.14
CA VAL A 3 -1.39 0.59 -9.83
C VAL A 3 -2.67 -0.11 -9.42
N VAL A 4 -3.60 0.65 -8.87
CA VAL A 4 -4.92 0.15 -8.44
C VAL A 4 -5.97 0.82 -9.30
N GLU A 5 -6.78 0.01 -9.97
CA GLU A 5 -7.86 0.48 -10.84
C GLU A 5 -8.96 1.19 -10.03
N SER A 6 -9.67 2.10 -10.69
CA SER A 6 -10.85 2.76 -10.15
C SER A 6 -11.90 1.77 -9.64
N GLY A 7 -12.51 2.08 -8.50
CA GLY A 7 -13.55 1.26 -7.86
C GLY A 7 -13.02 0.04 -7.13
N ARG A 8 -11.70 -0.08 -6.94
CA ARG A 8 -11.06 -1.21 -6.25
C ARG A 8 -10.52 -0.81 -4.88
N GLU A 9 -10.46 -1.79 -3.98
CA GLU A 9 -9.85 -1.66 -2.67
C GLU A 9 -8.58 -2.52 -2.58
N LEU A 10 -7.47 -1.88 -2.25
CA LEU A 10 -6.23 -2.55 -1.88
C LEU A 10 -6.26 -2.84 -0.38
N ARG A 11 -6.23 -4.13 -0.01
CA ARG A 11 -6.15 -4.55 1.40
C ARG A 11 -4.72 -4.86 1.77
N LEU A 12 -4.19 -4.12 2.74
CA LEU A 12 -2.83 -4.22 3.25
C LEU A 12 -2.87 -4.75 4.69
N GLN A 13 -2.15 -5.83 4.97
CA GLN A 13 -1.86 -6.27 6.32
C GLN A 13 -0.38 -6.05 6.59
N VAL A 14 -0.09 -5.23 7.61
CA VAL A 14 1.29 -4.93 8.02
C VAL A 14 1.73 -5.95 9.07
N GLY A 15 3.01 -6.34 9.05
CA GLY A 15 3.59 -7.23 10.06
C GLY A 15 4.01 -6.50 11.34
N ASP A 16 5.08 -7.00 11.98
CA ASP A 16 5.73 -6.35 13.13
C ASP A 16 6.47 -5.07 12.75
N ASN A 17 6.96 -4.98 11.52
CA ASN A 17 7.72 -3.82 11.04
C ASN A 17 6.79 -2.72 10.52
N PRO A 18 7.08 -1.45 10.82
CA PRO A 18 6.33 -0.33 10.27
C PRO A 18 6.46 -0.27 8.76
N ALA A 19 5.38 0.11 8.10
CA ALA A 19 5.33 0.24 6.66
C ALA A 19 4.62 1.53 6.27
N THR A 20 4.79 2.00 5.03
CA THR A 20 4.29 3.29 4.60
C THR A 20 3.61 3.22 3.26
N VAL A 21 2.57 4.04 3.11
CA VAL A 21 1.79 4.19 1.90
C VAL A 21 1.83 5.64 1.47
N LYS A 22 2.01 5.87 0.17
CA LYS A 22 1.94 7.19 -0.43
C LYS A 22 1.16 7.12 -1.74
N VAL A 23 0.18 7.99 -1.90
CA VAL A 23 -0.49 8.15 -3.20
C VAL A 23 0.39 9.05 -4.06
N ILE A 24 0.81 8.54 -5.23
CA ILE A 24 1.62 9.29 -6.20
C ILE A 24 0.72 10.06 -7.16
N SER A 25 -0.36 9.42 -7.62
CA SER A 25 -1.37 10.03 -8.49
C SER A 25 -2.72 9.32 -8.33
N GLY A 26 -3.80 10.01 -8.71
CA GLY A 26 -5.17 9.50 -8.57
C GLY A 26 -5.81 9.90 -7.23
N ILE A 27 -7.00 9.36 -6.98
CA ILE A 27 -7.80 9.61 -5.78
C ILE A 27 -7.98 8.28 -5.05
N ALA A 28 -7.43 8.21 -3.83
CA ALA A 28 -7.57 7.07 -2.95
C ALA A 28 -7.97 7.51 -1.54
N GLU A 29 -8.72 6.66 -0.83
CA GLU A 29 -9.19 6.90 0.52
C GLU A 29 -8.95 5.68 1.42
N CYS A 30 -8.80 5.93 2.71
CA CYS A 30 -8.70 4.90 3.74
C CYS A 30 -9.78 5.18 4.80
N PHE A 31 -10.66 4.21 5.05
CA PHE A 31 -11.80 4.34 5.98
C PHE A 31 -12.67 5.60 5.74
N GLY A 32 -12.89 5.96 4.47
CA GLY A 32 -13.69 7.12 4.07
C GLY A 32 -12.96 8.47 4.14
N ALA A 33 -11.68 8.49 4.54
CA ALA A 33 -10.84 9.69 4.51
C ALA A 33 -9.92 9.67 3.30
N GLU A 34 -9.98 10.72 2.47
CA GLU A 34 -9.13 10.85 1.29
C GLU A 34 -7.66 11.03 1.68
N LEU A 35 -6.78 10.27 1.02
CA LEU A 35 -5.34 10.35 1.18
C LEU A 35 -4.79 11.47 0.30
N VAL A 36 -4.01 12.36 0.91
CA VAL A 36 -3.42 13.51 0.20
C VAL A 36 -2.29 13.01 -0.71
N PRO A 37 -2.34 13.27 -2.03
CA PRO A 37 -1.26 12.92 -2.94
C PRO A 37 0.09 13.50 -2.50
N GLY A 38 1.14 12.70 -2.61
CA GLY A 38 2.50 13.08 -2.19
C GLY A 38 2.75 12.95 -0.68
N LYS A 39 1.70 12.84 0.16
CA LYS A 39 1.87 12.63 1.60
C LYS A 39 2.11 11.16 1.91
N GLN A 40 3.09 10.90 2.77
CA GLN A 40 3.41 9.56 3.25
C GLN A 40 2.67 9.27 4.56
N TYR A 41 2.02 8.12 4.62
CA TYR A 41 1.26 7.65 5.77
C TYR A 41 1.90 6.38 6.32
N SER A 42 2.22 6.39 7.61
CA SER A 42 2.78 5.21 8.30
C SER A 42 1.65 4.34 8.84
N ILE A 43 1.77 3.03 8.59
CA ILE A 43 0.87 1.99 9.07
C ILE A 43 1.67 0.95 9.85
N GLN A 44 1.17 0.55 11.02
CA GLN A 44 1.89 -0.25 12.00
C GLN A 44 0.95 -1.19 12.77
N GLY A 45 1.53 -2.16 13.48
CA GLY A 45 0.84 -2.84 14.59
C GLY A 45 -0.03 -4.04 14.22
N LYS A 46 0.39 -4.88 13.25
CA LYS A 46 -0.36 -6.08 12.84
C LYS A 46 -1.80 -5.80 12.37
N GLN A 47 -2.09 -4.55 12.00
CA GLN A 47 -3.41 -4.14 11.55
C GLN A 47 -3.59 -4.35 10.05
N SER A 48 -4.85 -4.50 9.66
CA SER A 48 -5.28 -4.56 8.27
C SER A 48 -5.93 -3.23 7.88
N TYR A 49 -5.49 -2.67 6.75
CA TYR A 49 -5.94 -1.41 6.19
C TYR A 49 -6.55 -1.65 4.81
N GLY A 50 -7.67 -0.97 4.52
CA GLY A 50 -8.26 -0.90 3.19
C GLY A 50 -7.99 0.45 2.56
N ILE A 51 -7.44 0.48 1.35
CA ILE A 51 -7.27 1.69 0.55
C ILE A 51 -8.15 1.57 -0.68
N PHE A 52 -9.26 2.29 -0.68
CA PHE A 52 -10.20 2.33 -1.80
C PHE A 52 -9.77 3.39 -2.80
N CYS A 53 -9.67 3.02 -4.07
CA CYS A 53 -9.25 3.92 -5.15
C CYS A 53 -10.49 4.37 -5.93
N LYS A 54 -10.85 5.66 -5.83
CA LYS A 54 -11.97 6.29 -6.55
C LYS A 54 -11.66 6.58 -8.01
N SER A 55 -10.38 6.63 -8.35
CA SER A 55 -9.86 6.69 -9.72
C SER A 55 -8.68 5.73 -9.85
N ASP A 56 -8.22 5.49 -11.07
CA ASP A 56 -6.95 4.80 -11.29
C ASP A 56 -5.85 5.53 -10.52
N SER A 57 -5.22 4.81 -9.60
CA SER A 57 -4.34 5.39 -8.60
C SER A 57 -3.00 4.66 -8.59
N LYS A 58 -1.92 5.43 -8.49
CA LYS A 58 -0.57 4.90 -8.32
C LYS A 58 -0.17 5.05 -6.87
N LEU A 59 0.13 3.92 -6.23
CA LEU A 59 0.50 3.85 -4.82
C LEU A 59 1.97 3.43 -4.71
N GLU A 60 2.71 4.16 -3.89
CA GLU A 60 4.03 3.75 -3.44
C GLU A 60 3.89 3.11 -2.06
N LEU A 61 4.29 1.84 -1.99
CA LEU A 61 4.28 1.04 -0.77
C LEU A 61 5.74 0.78 -0.40
N ASN A 62 6.14 1.16 0.82
CA ASN A 62 7.47 0.86 1.35
C ASN A 62 7.34 0.09 2.66
N GLY A 63 8.11 -0.98 2.80
CA GLY A 63 8.03 -1.93 3.93
C GLY A 63 7.41 -3.26 3.51
N THR A 64 7.28 -4.17 4.48
CA THR A 64 6.76 -5.51 4.24
C THR A 64 5.24 -5.54 4.45
N PHE A 65 4.51 -5.84 3.38
CA PHE A 65 3.06 -6.01 3.40
C PHE A 65 2.69 -7.43 3.03
N LYS A 66 1.65 -7.97 3.66
CA LYS A 66 0.82 -9.01 3.06
C LYS A 66 -0.37 -8.31 2.44
N TYR A 67 -0.59 -8.45 1.15
CA TYR A 67 -1.73 -7.84 0.49
C TYR A 67 -2.55 -8.89 -0.25
N ARG A 68 -3.85 -8.62 -0.41
CA ARG A 68 -4.72 -9.44 -1.26
C ARG A 68 -5.05 -8.63 -2.50
N GLY A 69 -4.37 -8.96 -3.60
CA GLY A 69 -4.70 -8.45 -4.93
C GLY A 69 -6.04 -9.01 -5.41
N GLN A 70 -6.71 -8.19 -6.21
CA GLN A 70 -7.92 -8.44 -7.00
C GLN A 70 -8.36 -9.93 -7.10
N GLY A 71 -9.53 -10.27 -6.54
CA GLY A 71 -10.27 -11.50 -6.88
C GLY A 71 -9.67 -12.86 -6.50
N ASP A 72 -8.39 -12.93 -6.12
CA ASP A 72 -7.67 -14.19 -5.93
C ASP A 72 -7.33 -14.50 -4.46
N ALA A 73 -6.92 -15.74 -4.23
CA ALA A 73 -6.39 -16.20 -2.95
C ALA A 73 -5.22 -15.30 -2.49
N PRO A 74 -5.00 -15.13 -1.17
CA PRO A 74 -3.90 -14.32 -0.67
C PRO A 74 -2.55 -14.90 -1.14
N GLU A 75 -1.95 -14.32 -2.18
CA GLU A 75 -0.54 -14.55 -2.51
C GLU A 75 0.32 -13.69 -1.56
N ASN A 76 1.25 -14.31 -0.85
CA ASN A 76 2.32 -13.57 -0.14
C ASN A 76 3.27 -12.97 -1.19
N LYS A 77 2.88 -11.84 -1.80
CA LYS A 77 3.79 -11.04 -2.62
C LYS A 77 4.58 -10.13 -1.68
N GLU A 78 5.76 -10.59 -1.31
CA GLU A 78 6.73 -9.78 -0.58
C GLU A 78 7.26 -8.71 -1.56
N HIS A 79 6.77 -7.47 -1.44
CA HIS A 79 7.35 -6.33 -2.15
C HIS A 79 8.64 -5.93 -1.43
N THR A 80 9.66 -6.76 -1.60
CA THR A 80 11.00 -6.52 -1.09
C THR A 80 11.72 -5.60 -2.07
N LYS A 81 11.44 -4.30 -1.99
CA LYS A 81 12.36 -3.30 -2.56
C LYS A 81 13.56 -3.18 -1.61
N LEU A 82 14.36 -4.24 -1.54
CA LEU A 82 15.71 -4.20 -0.99
C LEU A 82 16.58 -3.40 -1.95
N HIS A 83 16.62 -2.08 -1.78
CA HIS A 83 17.83 -1.35 -2.14
C HIS A 83 18.84 -1.61 -1.02
N TRP A 84 19.60 -2.69 -1.13
CA TRP A 84 20.89 -2.76 -0.46
C TRP A 84 21.75 -1.66 -1.09
N PHE A 85 22.06 -0.62 -0.33
CA PHE A 85 23.33 0.05 -0.52
C PHE A 85 24.24 -0.55 0.53
N ASP A 86 25.23 -1.32 0.08
CA ASP A 86 26.38 -1.67 0.90
C ASP A 86 27.03 -0.36 1.36
N ILE A 87 27.15 -0.18 2.67
CA ILE A 87 28.08 0.78 3.27
C ILE A 87 29.36 -0.02 3.50
N ILE A 88 30.39 0.29 2.71
CA ILE A 88 31.79 0.00 3.04
C ILE A 88 32.38 1.28 3.61
#